data_AF-A0A7X6YNM2-F1
#
_entry.id   AF-A0A7X6YNM2-F1
#
_cell.length_a   1.000
_cell.length_b   1.000
_cell.length_c   1.000
_cell.angle_alpha   90.00
_cell.angle_beta   90.00
_cell.angle_gamma   90.00
#
_symmetry.space_group_name_H-M   'P 1'
#
loop_
_entity.id
_entity.type
_entity.pdbx_description
1 polymer ?
#
loop_
_entity_poly.entity_id
_entity_poly.type
_entity_poly.pdbx_seq_one_letter_code
_entity_poly.pdbx_strand_id
1 'polypeptide(L)'
;MIRKRWISLTLLLVFTGLLFSSSACSLLEFGTSERTGKADDDLFITPENGEYLNEVETVHTLILAMNNTDKIESIWRHIPSKQRSEINLSLFVSYIRILKQVLQNNIVSFSEATAEETAALRLNISRSVPALADEADRSSFWYIQTQGNNNQQEKFAVSINNTETGMPYFSSVWVAKQAFLYDYIRLYFSALEERNPAALFGLLHQQLNTNMTTYEEAVESRVTALLAYYGEFSSQQLRSYRVVELMPGNARVVQSNLPDGSGSRTVSFRENNAVISVSERIPQVLDLIDTEIHHKGELSFRLESVTHRLTSAGSLSKLGIPLDIRLLSENDTDAGTVTQGSQVNFRVIWPGIQIDAFGSFNTNTQYFDGVIKRIDLFYTDYETGSGLSVGEPINLLYIKYPFARENDYLIRSESHEVELTLAVQVESDYIARLTILSEEAPLP
;
A
#
# COMPACT_ATOMS: atom_id res chain seq x y z
N MET A 1 22.03 -0.63 -74.87
CA MET A 1 21.24 -0.61 -73.61
C MET A 1 21.51 0.61 -72.69
N ILE A 2 22.41 1.54 -73.01
CA ILE A 2 22.73 2.70 -72.14
C ILE A 2 21.86 3.95 -72.42
N ARG A 3 21.30 4.11 -73.62
CA ARG A 3 20.46 5.29 -73.99
C ARG A 3 19.04 5.30 -73.41
N LYS A 4 18.46 4.15 -73.02
CA LYS A 4 17.11 4.10 -72.42
C LYS A 4 17.09 4.41 -70.92
N ARG A 5 18.21 4.28 -70.21
CA ARG A 5 18.31 4.58 -68.77
C ARG A 5 18.43 6.09 -68.47
N TRP A 6 19.02 6.86 -69.36
CA TRP A 6 19.14 8.32 -69.20
C TRP A 6 17.81 9.06 -69.42
N ILE A 7 16.97 8.58 -70.32
CA ILE A 7 15.65 9.17 -70.59
C ILE A 7 14.68 8.92 -69.42
N SER A 8 14.81 7.78 -68.73
CA SER A 8 14.00 7.49 -67.54
C SER A 8 14.44 8.32 -66.32
N LEU A 9 15.73 8.65 -66.21
CA LEU A 9 16.26 9.44 -65.09
C LEU A 9 15.93 10.93 -65.24
N THR A 10 15.95 11.47 -66.46
CA THR A 10 15.53 12.85 -66.72
C THR A 10 14.01 13.02 -66.63
N LEU A 11 13.21 12.03 -67.01
CA LEU A 11 11.76 12.09 -66.82
C LEU A 11 11.36 12.05 -65.33
N LEU A 12 12.09 11.29 -64.50
CA LEU A 12 11.83 11.21 -63.05
C LEU A 12 12.24 12.49 -62.32
N LEU A 13 13.31 13.16 -62.76
CA LEU A 13 13.78 14.44 -62.19
C LEU A 13 12.86 15.63 -62.58
N VAL A 14 12.28 15.61 -63.78
CA VAL A 14 11.26 16.60 -64.18
C VAL A 14 9.95 16.39 -63.41
N PHE A 15 9.57 15.14 -63.12
CA PHE A 15 8.35 14.85 -62.36
C PHE A 15 8.48 15.17 -60.85
N THR A 16 9.68 15.10 -60.29
CA THR A 16 9.94 15.47 -58.88
C THR A 16 10.15 16.98 -58.68
N GLY A 17 10.58 17.73 -59.70
CA GLY A 17 10.62 19.20 -59.66
C GLY A 17 9.24 19.87 -59.81
N LEU A 18 8.32 19.26 -60.57
CA LEU A 18 6.97 19.79 -60.79
C LEU A 18 6.01 19.53 -59.63
N LEU A 19 6.27 18.55 -58.75
CA LEU A 19 5.48 18.31 -57.54
C LEU A 19 5.89 19.17 -56.34
N PHE A 20 7.05 19.83 -56.38
CA PHE A 20 7.50 20.80 -55.37
C PHE A 20 7.16 22.27 -55.71
N SER A 21 6.44 22.51 -56.82
CA SER A 21 6.15 23.86 -57.34
C SER A 21 4.66 24.24 -57.34
N SER A 22 3.77 23.41 -56.79
CA SER A 22 2.33 23.68 -56.74
C SER A 22 1.75 23.52 -55.33
N SER A 23 2.12 24.45 -54.44
CA SER A 23 1.30 24.85 -53.27
C SER A 23 1.83 26.18 -52.74
N ALA A 24 1.81 27.20 -53.60
CA ALA A 24 1.85 28.60 -53.21
C ALA A 24 0.64 29.31 -53.81
N CYS A 25 -0.08 30.03 -52.96
CA CYS A 25 -1.08 31.07 -53.24
C CYS A 25 -2.44 30.63 -53.81
N SER A 26 -3.37 30.25 -52.92
CA SER A 26 -4.63 30.98 -52.89
C SER A 26 -4.56 32.01 -51.77
N LEU A 27 -4.22 33.24 -52.16
CA LEU A 27 -4.66 34.46 -51.47
C LEU A 27 -6.20 34.43 -51.49
N LEU A 28 -6.79 33.94 -50.40
CA LEU A 28 -8.14 34.31 -50.04
C LEU A 28 -8.02 35.37 -48.96
N GLU A 29 -8.69 36.48 -49.24
CA GLU A 29 -8.77 37.69 -48.44
C GLU A 29 -8.83 37.37 -46.94
N PHE A 30 -7.90 37.96 -46.20
CA PHE A 30 -8.18 38.37 -44.83
C PHE A 30 -9.40 39.30 -44.91
N GLY A 31 -10.59 38.72 -44.84
CA GLY A 31 -11.69 39.38 -44.18
C GLY A 31 -11.17 39.72 -42.79
N THR A 32 -10.97 41.00 -42.54
CA THR A 32 -10.89 41.58 -41.20
C THR A 32 -12.17 41.21 -40.46
N SER A 33 -12.24 39.98 -39.96
CA SER A 33 -13.04 39.70 -38.79
C SER A 33 -12.16 40.12 -37.63
N GLU A 34 -12.48 41.29 -37.09
CA GLU A 34 -12.14 41.66 -35.72
C GLU A 34 -12.52 40.48 -34.80
N ARG A 35 -11.56 39.59 -34.60
CA ARG A 35 -11.52 38.61 -33.52
C ARG A 35 -10.29 38.91 -32.66
N THR A 36 -10.05 40.19 -32.43
CA THR A 36 -9.23 40.67 -31.32
C THR A 36 -10.09 40.65 -30.06
N GLY A 37 -9.84 39.69 -29.16
CA GLY A 37 -10.38 39.76 -27.79
C GLY A 37 -10.64 38.41 -27.11
N LYS A 38 -11.39 37.49 -27.74
CA LYS A 38 -12.02 36.40 -26.97
C LYS A 38 -11.22 35.10 -26.76
N ALA A 39 -10.17 34.83 -27.53
CA ALA A 39 -9.47 33.55 -27.42
C ALA A 39 -8.47 33.47 -26.24
N ASP A 40 -8.00 34.62 -25.74
CA ASP A 40 -7.16 34.70 -24.54
C ASP A 40 -7.99 34.94 -23.26
N ASP A 41 -9.20 35.51 -23.35
CA ASP A 41 -10.09 35.69 -22.20
C ASP A 41 -10.58 34.35 -21.61
N ASP A 42 -10.69 33.29 -22.42
CA ASP A 42 -11.08 31.94 -21.95
C ASP A 42 -9.95 31.19 -21.20
N LEU A 43 -8.75 31.78 -21.12
CA LEU A 43 -7.57 31.15 -20.50
C LEU A 43 -7.26 31.63 -19.08
N PHE A 44 -7.98 32.64 -18.59
CA PHE A 44 -7.73 33.25 -17.29
C PHE A 44 -9.03 33.48 -16.53
N ILE A 45 -8.97 33.35 -15.21
CA ILE A 45 -10.11 33.61 -14.33
C ILE A 45 -9.88 34.96 -13.69
N THR A 46 -10.84 35.87 -13.87
CA THR A 46 -10.84 37.15 -13.16
C THR A 46 -11.55 36.96 -11.81
N PRO A 47 -10.95 37.41 -10.68
CA PRO A 47 -11.60 37.32 -9.38
C PRO A 47 -12.95 38.03 -9.36
N GLU A 48 -14.01 37.35 -8.93
CA GLU A 48 -15.35 37.94 -8.75
C GLU A 48 -15.34 39.13 -7.78
N ASN A 49 -14.53 39.04 -6.72
CA ASN A 49 -14.36 40.10 -5.72
C ASN A 49 -13.37 41.20 -6.15
N GLY A 50 -12.71 41.03 -7.31
CA GLY A 50 -11.70 41.97 -7.84
C GLY A 50 -10.34 41.99 -7.13
N GLU A 51 -10.15 41.24 -6.04
CA GLU A 51 -8.94 41.27 -5.21
C GLU A 51 -8.17 39.95 -5.19
N TYR A 52 -8.86 38.82 -5.02
CA TYR A 52 -8.28 37.49 -4.89
C TYR A 52 -9.24 36.41 -5.37
N LEU A 53 -8.70 35.35 -5.96
CA LEU A 53 -9.47 34.19 -6.39
C LEU A 53 -10.08 33.49 -5.16
N ASN A 54 -11.39 33.27 -5.15
CA ASN A 54 -12.06 32.42 -4.17
C ASN A 54 -11.66 30.94 -4.38
N GLU A 55 -12.14 30.04 -3.52
CA GLU A 55 -11.73 28.63 -3.56
C GLU A 55 -12.09 27.95 -4.89
N VAL A 56 -13.31 28.18 -5.39
CA VAL A 56 -13.80 27.65 -6.67
C VAL A 56 -12.95 28.15 -7.84
N GLU A 57 -12.68 29.46 -7.87
CA GLU A 57 -11.83 30.10 -8.88
C GLU A 57 -10.38 29.58 -8.80
N THR A 58 -9.88 29.28 -7.61
CA THR A 58 -8.55 28.71 -7.41
C THR A 58 -8.47 27.28 -7.95
N VAL A 59 -9.47 26.43 -7.66
CA VAL A 59 -9.56 25.07 -8.22
C VAL A 59 -9.68 25.11 -9.74
N HIS A 60 -10.50 26.01 -10.29
CA HIS A 60 -10.65 26.15 -11.73
C HIS A 60 -9.35 26.63 -12.38
N THR A 61 -8.58 27.51 -11.71
CA THR A 61 -7.24 27.92 -12.16
C THR A 61 -6.27 26.74 -12.20
N LEU A 62 -6.29 25.85 -11.19
CA LEU A 62 -5.50 24.62 -11.19
C LEU A 62 -5.86 23.71 -12.37
N ILE A 63 -7.16 23.54 -12.66
CA ILE A 63 -7.65 22.74 -13.79
C ILE A 63 -7.20 23.35 -15.12
N LEU A 64 -7.30 24.67 -15.28
CA LEU A 64 -6.80 25.36 -16.47
C LEU A 64 -5.30 25.14 -16.68
N ALA A 65 -4.51 25.23 -15.61
CA ALA A 65 -3.06 24.99 -15.66
C ALA A 65 -2.72 23.54 -16.03
N MET A 66 -3.49 22.56 -15.54
CA MET A 66 -3.31 21.14 -15.88
C MET A 66 -3.71 20.81 -17.32
N ASN A 67 -4.70 21.52 -17.88
CA ASN A 67 -5.16 21.31 -19.25
C ASN A 67 -4.30 22.07 -20.29
N ASN A 68 -3.64 23.16 -19.89
CA ASN A 68 -2.84 24.02 -20.76
C ASN A 68 -1.38 24.10 -20.27
N THR A 69 -0.68 22.96 -20.27
CA THR A 69 0.67 22.85 -19.70
C THR A 69 1.71 23.75 -20.39
N ASP A 70 1.48 24.12 -21.65
CA ASP A 70 2.28 25.06 -22.44
C ASP A 70 2.10 26.52 -22.00
N LYS A 71 0.99 26.85 -21.31
CA LYS A 71 0.63 28.20 -20.87
C LYS A 71 0.72 28.41 -19.36
N ILE A 72 1.33 27.47 -18.62
CA ILE A 72 1.43 27.53 -17.15
C ILE A 72 2.03 28.86 -16.67
N GLU A 73 3.07 29.37 -17.34
CA GLU A 73 3.70 30.64 -16.96
C GLU A 73 2.73 31.83 -17.10
N SER A 74 1.93 31.87 -18.16
CA SER A 74 0.91 32.90 -18.35
C SER A 74 -0.16 32.78 -17.27
N ILE A 75 -0.66 31.58 -16.99
CA ILE A 75 -1.68 31.34 -15.95
C ILE A 75 -1.15 31.77 -14.58
N TRP A 76 0.08 31.40 -14.25
CA TRP A 76 0.75 31.79 -13.01
C TRP A 76 0.80 33.32 -12.80
N ARG A 77 1.09 34.08 -13.86
CA ARG A 77 1.19 35.55 -13.79
C ARG A 77 -0.17 36.21 -13.49
N HIS A 78 -1.27 35.57 -13.85
CA HIS A 78 -2.63 36.06 -13.59
C HIS A 78 -3.14 35.72 -12.19
N ILE A 79 -2.48 34.79 -11.48
CA ILE A 79 -2.78 34.54 -10.06
C ILE A 79 -2.35 35.76 -9.23
N PRO A 80 -3.26 36.34 -8.42
CA PRO A 80 -2.98 37.49 -7.55
C PRO A 80 -1.75 37.25 -6.67
N SER A 81 -0.88 38.27 -6.56
CA SER A 81 0.41 38.18 -5.86
C SER A 81 0.29 37.73 -4.41
N LYS A 82 -0.78 38.12 -3.72
CA LYS A 82 -1.08 37.73 -2.34
C LYS A 82 -1.24 36.21 -2.18
N GLN A 83 -1.85 35.53 -3.16
CA GLN A 83 -2.15 34.09 -3.12
C GLN A 83 -0.96 33.21 -3.52
N ARG A 84 0.02 33.80 -4.20
CA ARG A 84 1.27 33.15 -4.61
C ARG A 84 2.50 33.66 -3.88
N SER A 85 2.30 34.20 -2.67
CA SER A 85 3.36 34.84 -1.89
C SER A 85 4.40 33.85 -1.35
N GLU A 86 4.02 32.60 -1.09
CA GLU A 86 4.91 31.59 -0.53
C GLU A 86 5.62 30.71 -1.57
N ILE A 87 5.04 30.57 -2.76
CA ILE A 87 5.58 29.72 -3.81
C ILE A 87 6.05 30.55 -5.00
N ASN A 88 7.09 30.06 -5.68
CA ASN A 88 7.57 30.65 -6.93
C ASN A 88 7.04 29.89 -8.14
N LEU A 89 7.29 30.43 -9.34
CA LEU A 89 6.89 29.81 -10.61
C LEU A 89 7.41 28.36 -10.73
N SER A 90 8.64 28.08 -10.28
CA SER A 90 9.22 26.74 -10.36
C SER A 90 8.44 25.72 -9.53
N LEU A 91 8.07 26.07 -8.30
CA LEU A 91 7.26 25.20 -7.43
C LEU A 91 5.86 24.99 -8.01
N PHE A 92 5.25 26.05 -8.55
CA PHE A 92 3.95 25.95 -9.22
C PHE A 92 4.00 25.02 -10.43
N VAL A 93 4.98 25.20 -11.32
CA VAL A 93 5.17 24.34 -12.50
C VAL A 93 5.38 22.88 -12.09
N SER A 94 6.22 22.63 -11.08
CA SER A 94 6.42 21.28 -10.55
C SER A 94 5.14 20.68 -10.00
N TYR A 95 4.37 21.45 -9.23
CA TYR A 95 3.09 21.00 -8.67
C TYR A 95 2.08 20.64 -9.75
N ILE A 96 1.87 21.51 -10.74
CA ILE A 96 0.97 21.26 -11.87
C ILE A 96 1.43 20.03 -12.66
N ARG A 97 2.74 19.83 -12.85
CA ARG A 97 3.27 18.63 -13.52
C ARG A 97 2.97 17.36 -12.74
N ILE A 98 3.13 17.37 -11.42
CA ILE A 98 2.78 16.23 -10.55
C ILE A 98 1.28 15.93 -10.69
N LEU A 99 0.43 16.94 -10.53
CA LEU A 99 -1.02 16.76 -10.65
C LEU A 99 -1.40 16.19 -12.02
N LYS A 100 -0.79 16.68 -13.12
CA LYS A 100 -1.03 16.16 -14.46
C LYS A 100 -0.55 14.72 -14.67
N GLN A 101 0.57 14.33 -14.04
CA GLN A 101 1.07 12.95 -14.09
C GLN A 101 0.19 11.98 -13.31
N VAL A 102 -0.44 12.45 -12.24
CA VAL A 102 -1.36 11.67 -11.41
C VAL A 102 -2.75 11.60 -12.05
N LEU A 103 -3.24 12.72 -12.59
CA LEU A 103 -4.49 12.88 -13.33
C LEU A 103 -4.28 12.68 -14.83
N GLN A 104 -4.05 11.44 -15.25
CA GLN A 104 -3.76 11.11 -16.66
C GLN A 104 -4.98 11.20 -17.57
N ASN A 105 -6.18 11.08 -17.01
CA ASN A 105 -7.46 11.08 -17.72
C ASN A 105 -8.00 12.50 -17.94
N ASN A 106 -9.01 12.63 -18.81
CA ASN A 106 -9.65 13.91 -19.08
C ASN A 106 -10.48 14.36 -17.88
N ILE A 107 -10.29 15.61 -17.46
CA ILE A 107 -11.08 16.23 -16.38
C ILE A 107 -12.47 16.55 -16.91
N VAL A 108 -13.50 16.09 -16.19
CA VAL A 108 -14.91 16.25 -16.59
C VAL A 108 -15.64 17.23 -15.69
N SER A 109 -15.29 17.24 -14.40
CA SER A 109 -15.97 18.03 -13.37
C SER A 109 -15.09 18.14 -12.12
N PHE A 110 -15.48 19.02 -11.21
CA PHE A 110 -14.93 19.07 -9.87
C PHE A 110 -16.05 19.34 -8.86
N SER A 111 -15.86 18.93 -7.62
CA SER A 111 -16.83 19.11 -6.54
C SER A 111 -16.12 19.26 -5.20
N GLU A 112 -16.73 19.95 -4.25
CA GLU A 112 -16.23 19.98 -2.87
C GLU A 112 -16.34 18.59 -2.23
N ALA A 113 -15.41 18.23 -1.35
CA ALA A 113 -15.48 17.02 -0.54
C ALA A 113 -16.59 17.14 0.52
N THR A 114 -17.21 16.02 0.90
CA THR A 114 -18.22 16.09 1.98
C THR A 114 -17.58 16.45 3.32
N ALA A 115 -18.41 16.82 4.30
CA ALA A 115 -17.94 17.13 5.65
C ALA A 115 -17.21 15.93 6.29
N GLU A 116 -17.69 14.71 6.07
CA GLU A 116 -17.06 13.48 6.56
C GLU A 116 -15.71 13.21 5.88
N GLU A 117 -15.64 13.38 4.55
CA GLU A 117 -14.40 13.22 3.78
C GLU A 117 -13.35 14.26 4.19
N THR A 118 -13.78 15.51 4.36
CA THR A 118 -12.93 16.61 4.86
C THR A 118 -12.40 16.32 6.26
N ALA A 119 -13.26 15.86 7.18
CA ALA A 119 -12.84 15.50 8.53
C ALA A 119 -11.83 14.35 8.53
N ALA A 120 -12.01 13.35 7.66
CA ALA A 120 -11.07 12.24 7.51
C ALA A 120 -9.70 12.70 6.96
N LEU A 121 -9.69 13.57 5.95
CA LEU A 121 -8.46 14.13 5.38
C LEU A 121 -7.68 14.98 6.41
N ARG A 122 -8.38 15.85 7.15
CA ARG A 122 -7.78 16.66 8.22
C ARG A 122 -7.18 15.80 9.32
N LEU A 123 -7.91 14.78 9.77
CA LEU A 123 -7.46 13.87 10.80
C LEU A 123 -6.19 13.11 10.36
N ASN A 124 -6.16 12.64 9.11
CA ASN A 124 -4.99 11.96 8.55
C ASN A 124 -3.78 12.87 8.49
N ILE A 125 -3.93 14.09 7.96
CA ILE A 125 -2.84 15.07 7.86
C ILE A 125 -2.32 15.44 9.26
N SER A 126 -3.23 15.72 10.21
CA SER A 126 -2.86 16.12 11.57
C SER A 126 -2.11 15.01 12.33
N ARG A 127 -2.43 13.74 12.07
CA ARG A 127 -1.74 12.59 12.67
C ARG A 127 -0.36 12.34 12.05
N SER A 128 -0.26 12.46 10.73
CA SER A 128 0.96 12.15 9.98
C SER A 128 1.97 13.31 9.98
N VAL A 129 1.48 14.54 9.87
CA VAL A 129 2.29 15.77 9.81
C VAL A 129 1.68 16.80 10.78
N PRO A 130 1.91 16.67 12.10
CA PRO A 130 1.30 17.55 13.10
C PRO A 130 1.56 19.05 12.88
N ALA A 131 2.69 19.39 12.26
CA ALA A 131 3.03 20.78 11.91
C ALA A 131 2.06 21.43 10.89
N LEU A 132 1.25 20.64 10.18
CA LEU A 132 0.24 21.11 9.23
C LEU A 132 -1.18 21.05 9.78
N ALA A 133 -1.39 20.71 11.07
CA ALA A 133 -2.72 20.54 11.64
C ALA A 133 -3.58 21.81 11.53
N ASP A 134 -3.07 22.95 12.00
CA ASP A 134 -3.77 24.24 11.94
C ASP A 134 -4.07 24.68 10.50
N GLU A 135 -3.17 24.38 9.57
CA GLU A 135 -3.36 24.69 8.16
C GLU A 135 -4.42 23.79 7.54
N ALA A 136 -4.40 22.48 7.83
CA ALA A 136 -5.40 21.53 7.36
C ALA A 136 -6.81 21.86 7.87
N ASP A 137 -6.93 22.36 9.10
CA ASP A 137 -8.21 22.81 9.67
C ASP A 137 -8.80 24.01 8.93
N ARG A 138 -7.94 24.87 8.37
CA ARG A 138 -8.37 26.00 7.53
C ARG A 138 -8.54 25.64 6.05
N SER A 139 -8.02 24.51 5.59
CA SER A 139 -8.11 24.09 4.19
C SER A 139 -9.49 23.56 3.82
N SER A 140 -9.91 23.84 2.59
CA SER A 140 -10.99 23.12 1.90
C SER A 140 -10.41 22.03 0.99
N PHE A 141 -11.19 20.97 0.78
CA PHE A 141 -10.79 19.83 -0.04
C PHE A 141 -11.78 19.65 -1.18
N TRP A 142 -11.24 19.44 -2.37
CA TRP A 142 -11.99 19.38 -3.62
C TRP A 142 -11.63 18.12 -4.38
N TYR A 143 -12.62 17.44 -4.93
CA TYR A 143 -12.42 16.31 -5.83
C TYR A 143 -12.43 16.77 -7.27
N ILE A 144 -11.36 16.46 -8.00
CA ILE A 144 -11.29 16.57 -9.44
C ILE A 144 -11.71 15.24 -10.03
N GLN A 145 -12.78 15.24 -10.82
CA GLN A 145 -13.34 14.05 -11.46
C GLN A 145 -12.77 13.93 -12.86
N THR A 146 -12.21 12.77 -13.16
CA THR A 146 -11.70 12.42 -14.48
C THR A 146 -12.40 11.19 -15.03
N GLN A 147 -12.43 11.09 -16.36
CA GLN A 147 -13.01 9.95 -17.07
C GLN A 147 -12.00 9.37 -18.04
N GLY A 148 -11.71 8.09 -17.85
CA GLY A 148 -10.90 7.31 -18.79
C GLY A 148 -11.71 6.80 -19.98
N ASN A 149 -11.02 6.21 -20.95
CA ASN A 149 -11.62 5.68 -22.20
C ASN A 149 -12.72 4.62 -21.97
N ASN A 150 -12.74 3.97 -20.81
CA ASN A 150 -13.71 2.93 -20.45
C ASN A 150 -14.94 3.48 -19.68
N ASN A 151 -15.15 4.80 -19.66
CA ASN A 151 -16.17 5.49 -18.86
C ASN A 151 -16.05 5.25 -17.34
N GLN A 152 -14.92 4.73 -16.86
CA GLN A 152 -14.63 4.70 -15.44
C GLN A 152 -14.35 6.13 -14.95
N GLN A 153 -15.19 6.57 -14.02
CA GLN A 153 -15.01 7.85 -13.33
C GLN A 153 -14.08 7.68 -12.14
N GLU A 154 -13.18 8.63 -12.00
CA GLU A 154 -12.14 8.61 -10.98
C GLU A 154 -12.11 9.97 -10.32
N LYS A 155 -12.00 9.99 -8.99
CA LYS A 155 -11.90 11.23 -8.22
C LYS A 155 -10.54 11.33 -7.56
N PHE A 156 -9.94 12.51 -7.61
CA PHE A 156 -8.68 12.81 -6.95
C PHE A 156 -8.84 14.06 -6.09
N ALA A 157 -8.45 13.97 -4.82
CA ALA A 157 -8.55 15.10 -3.91
C ALA A 157 -7.42 16.10 -4.19
N VAL A 158 -7.74 17.39 -4.16
CA VAL A 158 -6.81 18.52 -4.08
C VAL A 158 -7.24 19.40 -2.92
N SER A 159 -6.30 20.10 -2.31
CA SER A 159 -6.55 21.00 -1.19
C SER A 159 -6.37 22.45 -1.63
N ILE A 160 -7.21 23.32 -1.09
CA ILE A 160 -7.03 24.76 -1.16
C ILE A 160 -6.77 25.25 0.27
N ASN A 161 -5.57 25.76 0.51
CA ASN A 161 -5.18 26.27 1.81
C ASN A 161 -5.73 27.69 2.00
N ASN A 162 -6.24 27.98 3.20
CA ASN A 162 -6.73 29.31 3.53
C ASN A 162 -5.92 29.94 4.66
N THR A 163 -5.67 31.24 4.50
CA THR A 163 -5.15 32.10 5.57
C THR A 163 -6.17 32.23 6.70
N GLU A 164 -5.77 32.79 7.85
CA GLU A 164 -6.67 33.07 8.97
C GLU A 164 -7.86 33.96 8.58
N THR A 165 -7.71 34.81 7.57
CA THR A 165 -8.76 35.67 7.04
C THR A 165 -9.63 34.99 5.98
N GLY A 166 -9.42 33.70 5.70
CA GLY A 166 -10.18 32.94 4.70
C GLY A 166 -9.78 33.19 3.25
N MET A 167 -8.62 33.83 3.00
CA MET A 167 -8.11 34.02 1.64
C MET A 167 -7.36 32.76 1.18
N PRO A 168 -7.71 32.15 0.02
CA PRO A 168 -7.01 31.02 -0.55
C PRO A 168 -5.57 31.38 -0.94
N TYR A 169 -4.63 30.46 -0.71
CA TYR A 169 -3.24 30.61 -1.12
C TYR A 169 -2.60 29.25 -1.42
N PHE A 170 -1.48 29.29 -2.13
CA PHE A 170 -0.66 28.10 -2.36
C PHE A 170 0.43 27.97 -1.30
N SER A 171 0.25 27.02 -0.40
CA SER A 171 1.21 26.75 0.67
C SER A 171 2.47 26.10 0.16
N SER A 172 3.61 26.72 0.48
CA SER A 172 4.93 26.19 0.09
C SER A 172 5.25 24.86 0.77
N VAL A 173 4.88 24.73 2.05
CA VAL A 173 5.11 23.52 2.84
C VAL A 173 4.23 22.38 2.35
N TRP A 174 2.97 22.66 2.04
CA TRP A 174 2.04 21.66 1.55
C TRP A 174 2.49 21.06 0.21
N VAL A 175 2.82 21.93 -0.75
CA VAL A 175 3.31 21.51 -2.07
C VAL A 175 4.62 20.74 -1.93
N ALA A 176 5.53 21.16 -1.05
CA ALA A 176 6.78 20.44 -0.80
C ALA A 176 6.56 19.03 -0.24
N LYS A 177 5.60 18.85 0.68
CA LYS A 177 5.26 17.53 1.24
C LYS A 177 4.66 16.59 0.20
N GLN A 178 3.75 17.09 -0.63
CA GLN A 178 3.19 16.30 -1.74
C GLN A 178 4.27 15.94 -2.77
N ALA A 179 5.16 16.87 -3.12
CA ALA A 179 6.27 16.60 -4.03
C ALA A 179 7.24 15.55 -3.47
N PHE A 180 7.60 15.65 -2.19
CA PHE A 180 8.46 14.67 -1.52
C PHE A 180 7.87 13.26 -1.55
N LEU A 181 6.58 13.10 -1.23
CA LEU A 181 5.89 11.81 -1.30
C LEU A 181 5.84 11.28 -2.73
N TYR A 182 5.55 12.14 -3.70
CA TYR A 182 5.51 11.76 -5.11
C TYR A 182 6.87 11.26 -5.62
N ASP A 183 7.95 11.97 -5.29
CA ASP A 183 9.31 11.58 -5.65
C ASP A 183 9.72 10.27 -4.98
N TYR A 184 9.36 10.06 -3.70
CA TYR A 184 9.60 8.80 -3.01
C TYR A 184 8.88 7.63 -3.70
N ILE A 185 7.61 7.80 -4.07
CA ILE A 185 6.84 6.78 -4.81
C ILE A 185 7.58 6.41 -6.11
N ARG A 186 8.03 7.41 -6.87
CA ARG A 186 8.76 7.17 -8.12
C ARG A 186 10.05 6.41 -7.88
N LEU A 187 10.84 6.83 -6.89
CA LEU A 187 12.09 6.14 -6.53
C LEU A 187 11.83 4.69 -6.09
N TYR A 188 10.77 4.45 -5.31
CA TYR A 188 10.37 3.12 -4.87
C TYR A 188 10.07 2.19 -6.06
N PHE A 189 9.17 2.61 -6.95
CA PHE A 189 8.81 1.80 -8.12
C PHE A 189 9.96 1.68 -9.14
N SER A 190 10.80 2.71 -9.30
CA SER A 190 12.01 2.61 -10.12
C SER A 190 13.01 1.61 -9.55
N ALA A 191 13.22 1.58 -8.23
CA ALA A 191 14.12 0.62 -7.61
C ALA A 191 13.62 -0.84 -7.74
N LEU A 192 12.29 -1.04 -7.68
CA LEU A 192 11.67 -2.34 -7.99
C LEU A 192 11.84 -2.72 -9.47
N GLU A 193 11.61 -1.78 -10.38
CA GLU A 193 11.76 -2.00 -11.83
C GLU A 193 13.20 -2.38 -12.22
N GLU A 194 14.17 -1.67 -11.66
CA GLU A 194 15.60 -1.90 -11.89
C GLU A 194 16.15 -3.09 -11.10
N ARG A 195 15.34 -3.71 -10.24
CA ARG A 195 15.73 -4.78 -9.31
C ARG A 195 16.95 -4.40 -8.47
N ASN A 196 16.96 -3.17 -7.94
CA ASN A 196 18.08 -2.59 -7.23
C ASN A 196 17.91 -2.74 -5.70
N PRO A 197 18.54 -3.76 -5.07
CA PRO A 197 18.37 -4.01 -3.63
C PRO A 197 18.91 -2.87 -2.77
N ALA A 198 20.03 -2.23 -3.17
CA ALA A 198 20.64 -1.15 -2.40
C ALA A 198 19.75 0.10 -2.36
N ALA A 199 19.12 0.44 -3.49
CA ALA A 199 18.18 1.55 -3.55
C ALA A 199 16.92 1.28 -2.70
N LEU A 200 16.35 0.07 -2.78
CA LEU A 200 15.20 -0.32 -1.95
C LEU A 200 15.56 -0.33 -0.46
N PHE A 201 16.71 -0.88 -0.10
CA PHE A 201 17.20 -0.86 1.27
C PHE A 201 17.31 0.58 1.77
N GLY A 202 17.95 1.49 1.02
CA GLY A 202 18.08 2.89 1.42
C GLY A 202 16.75 3.64 1.58
N LEU A 203 15.71 3.25 0.85
CA LEU A 203 14.35 3.78 1.01
C LEU A 203 13.65 3.19 2.26
N LEU A 204 13.71 1.87 2.44
CA LEU A 204 12.99 1.17 3.52
C LEU A 204 13.66 1.30 4.89
N HIS A 205 14.99 1.43 4.93
CA HIS A 205 15.81 1.57 6.14
C HIS A 205 15.59 2.91 6.87
N GLN A 206 14.81 3.83 6.30
CA GLN A 206 14.49 5.11 6.94
C GLN A 206 13.61 4.94 8.20
N GLN A 207 13.02 3.76 8.41
CA GLN A 207 12.16 3.48 9.57
C GLN A 207 13.00 3.29 10.84
N LEU A 208 13.21 4.37 11.59
CA LEU A 208 13.88 4.35 12.90
C LEU A 208 13.33 3.27 13.85
N ASN A 209 13.99 2.12 13.91
CA ASN A 209 14.01 1.26 15.08
C ASN A 209 15.43 0.77 15.35
N THR A 210 16.37 1.72 15.42
CA THR A 210 17.81 1.51 15.68
C THR A 210 18.12 0.86 17.03
N ASN A 211 17.12 0.71 17.90
CA ASN A 211 17.27 0.10 19.22
C ASN A 211 17.24 -1.44 19.19
N MET A 212 16.98 -2.05 18.03
CA MET A 212 16.93 -3.49 17.88
C MET A 212 18.03 -3.97 16.93
N THR A 213 18.85 -4.91 17.39
CA THR A 213 20.00 -5.45 16.65
C THR A 213 19.63 -6.14 15.33
N THR A 214 18.40 -6.62 15.21
CA THR A 214 17.89 -7.39 14.07
C THR A 214 17.09 -6.54 13.07
N TYR A 215 17.07 -5.22 13.26
CA TYR A 215 16.31 -4.32 12.38
C TYR A 215 16.83 -4.34 10.93
N GLU A 216 18.15 -4.26 10.74
CA GLU A 216 18.76 -4.29 9.40
C GLU A 216 18.43 -5.58 8.66
N GLU A 217 18.58 -6.73 9.33
CA GLU A 217 18.25 -8.05 8.77
C GLU A 217 16.76 -8.15 8.37
N ALA A 218 15.85 -7.58 9.17
CA ALA A 218 14.43 -7.53 8.83
C ALA A 218 14.17 -6.68 7.57
N VAL A 219 14.87 -5.55 7.41
CA VAL A 219 14.77 -4.72 6.20
C VAL A 219 15.35 -5.46 4.99
N GLU A 220 16.50 -6.12 5.12
CA GLU A 220 17.10 -6.93 4.06
C GLU A 220 16.18 -8.07 3.61
N SER A 221 15.54 -8.76 4.56
CA SER A 221 14.55 -9.79 4.26
C SER A 221 13.36 -9.21 3.50
N ARG A 222 12.85 -8.04 3.92
CA ARG A 222 11.78 -7.33 3.20
C ARG A 222 12.17 -6.92 1.79
N VAL A 223 13.38 -6.39 1.58
CA VAL A 223 13.91 -6.06 0.25
C VAL A 223 13.94 -7.31 -0.64
N THR A 224 14.44 -8.42 -0.09
CA THR A 224 14.56 -9.70 -0.81
C THR A 224 13.18 -10.23 -1.21
N ALA A 225 12.22 -10.23 -0.28
CA ALA A 225 10.85 -10.69 -0.53
C ALA A 225 10.11 -9.78 -1.53
N LEU A 226 10.29 -8.46 -1.47
CA LEU A 226 9.75 -7.52 -2.46
C LEU A 226 10.30 -7.79 -3.85
N LEU A 227 11.62 -7.93 -3.99
CA LEU A 227 12.26 -8.21 -5.28
C LEU A 227 11.84 -9.56 -5.85
N ALA A 228 11.64 -10.58 -5.00
CA ALA A 228 11.10 -11.87 -5.42
C ALA A 228 9.68 -11.72 -5.96
N TYR A 229 8.78 -11.09 -5.18
CA TYR A 229 7.38 -10.90 -5.56
C TYR A 229 7.23 -10.06 -6.84
N TYR A 230 7.90 -8.92 -6.92
CA TYR A 230 7.89 -8.06 -8.11
C TYR A 230 8.70 -8.66 -9.28
N GLY A 231 9.49 -9.71 -9.04
CA GLY A 231 10.23 -10.45 -10.05
C GLY A 231 9.33 -11.17 -11.06
N GLU A 232 8.08 -11.47 -10.68
CA GLU A 232 7.06 -12.08 -11.54
C GLU A 232 6.39 -11.10 -12.50
N PHE A 233 6.55 -9.80 -12.25
CA PHE A 233 5.93 -8.76 -13.05
C PHE A 233 6.75 -8.49 -14.32
N SER A 234 6.07 -8.37 -15.46
CA SER A 234 6.67 -7.80 -16.66
C SER A 234 6.97 -6.31 -16.48
N SER A 235 7.89 -5.76 -17.28
CA SER A 235 8.22 -4.32 -17.26
C SER A 235 6.99 -3.43 -17.51
N GLN A 236 6.02 -3.89 -18.30
CA GLN A 236 4.78 -3.16 -18.53
C GLN A 236 3.89 -3.14 -17.27
N GLN A 237 3.81 -4.25 -16.54
CA GLN A 237 3.03 -4.35 -15.30
C GLN A 237 3.68 -3.55 -14.15
N LEU A 238 5.01 -3.52 -14.09
CA LEU A 238 5.75 -2.69 -13.14
C LEU A 238 5.47 -1.19 -13.33
N ARG A 239 5.25 -0.77 -14.58
CA ARG A 239 4.90 0.62 -14.93
C ARG A 239 3.40 0.89 -14.89
N SER A 240 2.55 -0.12 -14.78
CA SER A 240 1.09 0.04 -14.71
C SER A 240 0.60 0.28 -13.29
N TYR A 241 1.13 1.33 -12.67
CA TYR A 241 0.64 1.85 -11.40
C TYR A 241 0.11 3.27 -11.58
N ARG A 242 -0.78 3.66 -10.66
CA ARG A 242 -1.38 4.99 -10.66
C ARG A 242 -1.53 5.50 -9.24
N VAL A 243 -1.09 6.73 -9.02
CA VAL A 243 -1.34 7.42 -7.76
C VAL A 243 -2.82 7.80 -7.71
N VAL A 244 -3.54 7.36 -6.68
CA VAL A 244 -4.97 7.64 -6.49
C VAL A 244 -5.23 8.63 -5.36
N GLU A 245 -4.24 8.83 -4.49
CA GLU A 245 -4.27 9.79 -3.40
C GLU A 245 -2.86 10.34 -3.20
N LEU A 246 -2.75 11.66 -3.03
CA LEU A 246 -1.49 12.35 -2.70
C LEU A 246 -1.80 13.55 -1.81
N MET A 247 -1.70 13.38 -0.50
CA MET A 247 -1.86 14.45 0.49
C MET A 247 -0.62 14.48 1.39
N PRO A 248 -0.32 15.61 2.05
CA PRO A 248 0.75 15.63 3.06
C PRO A 248 0.54 14.50 4.06
N GLY A 249 1.58 13.71 4.34
CA GLY A 249 1.48 12.59 5.27
C GLY A 249 0.94 11.28 4.69
N ASN A 250 0.23 11.27 3.56
CA ASN A 250 -0.41 10.08 3.03
C ASN A 250 -0.50 10.06 1.50
N ALA A 251 -0.09 8.96 0.90
CA ALA A 251 -0.29 8.71 -0.52
C ALA A 251 -0.67 7.25 -0.77
N ARG A 252 -1.44 7.00 -1.82
CA ARG A 252 -1.87 5.66 -2.22
C ARG A 252 -1.68 5.47 -3.71
N VAL A 253 -1.20 4.28 -4.05
CA VAL A 253 -0.97 3.84 -5.41
C VAL A 253 -1.76 2.57 -5.67
N VAL A 254 -2.48 2.52 -6.78
CA VAL A 254 -3.12 1.30 -7.28
C VAL A 254 -2.24 0.72 -8.38
N GLN A 255 -1.81 -0.51 -8.19
CA GLN A 255 -1.14 -1.29 -9.22
C GLN A 255 -2.13 -2.28 -9.83
N SER A 256 -2.30 -2.20 -11.15
CA SER A 256 -3.22 -3.06 -11.90
C SER A 256 -2.48 -4.15 -12.64
N ASN A 257 -3.21 -5.14 -13.16
CA ASN A 257 -2.69 -6.23 -13.99
C ASN A 257 -1.69 -7.11 -13.23
N LEU A 258 -2.07 -7.59 -12.04
CA LEU A 258 -1.23 -8.49 -11.26
C LEU A 258 -0.92 -9.80 -12.04
N PRO A 259 0.28 -10.39 -11.90
CA PRO A 259 0.69 -11.57 -12.67
C PRO A 259 -0.24 -12.78 -12.51
N ASP A 260 -0.81 -12.94 -11.32
CA ASP A 260 -1.76 -13.99 -10.94
C ASP A 260 -3.18 -13.76 -11.50
N GLY A 261 -3.43 -12.62 -12.13
CA GLY A 261 -4.76 -12.24 -12.63
C GLY A 261 -5.75 -11.83 -11.55
N SER A 262 -5.32 -11.65 -10.29
CA SER A 262 -6.19 -11.25 -9.16
C SER A 262 -6.72 -9.81 -9.25
N GLY A 263 -6.32 -9.07 -10.30
CA GLY A 263 -6.84 -7.75 -10.64
C GLY A 263 -5.87 -6.63 -10.28
N SER A 264 -6.13 -5.96 -9.15
CA SER A 264 -5.35 -4.79 -8.71
C SER A 264 -5.09 -4.82 -7.20
N ARG A 265 -3.99 -4.22 -6.77
CA ARG A 265 -3.66 -4.02 -5.36
C ARG A 265 -3.33 -2.57 -5.05
N THR A 266 -3.38 -2.23 -3.76
CA THR A 266 -3.01 -0.91 -3.26
C THR A 266 -1.68 -0.98 -2.52
N VAL A 267 -0.78 -0.06 -2.83
CA VAL A 267 0.42 0.25 -2.04
C VAL A 267 0.19 1.60 -1.37
N SER A 268 0.36 1.65 -0.05
CA SER A 268 0.14 2.86 0.75
C SER A 268 1.47 3.39 1.28
N PHE A 269 1.64 4.71 1.21
CA PHE A 269 2.82 5.43 1.67
C PHE A 269 2.37 6.41 2.75
N ARG A 270 2.88 6.26 3.98
CA ARG A 270 2.58 7.18 5.08
C ARG A 270 3.86 7.82 5.57
N GLU A 271 3.88 9.14 5.55
CA GLU A 271 4.94 9.91 6.17
C GLU A 271 4.60 10.17 7.64
N ASN A 272 5.57 9.96 8.52
CA ASN A 272 5.51 10.41 9.91
C ASN A 272 6.84 11.08 10.23
N ASN A 273 6.84 12.39 10.48
CA ASN A 273 8.04 13.18 10.78
C ASN A 273 9.19 12.97 9.76
N ALA A 274 8.88 13.08 8.46
CA ALA A 274 9.82 12.87 7.34
C ALA A 274 10.33 11.43 7.10
N VAL A 275 9.87 10.46 7.89
CA VAL A 275 10.09 9.04 7.62
C VAL A 275 8.89 8.48 6.85
N ILE A 276 9.15 7.83 5.72
CA ILE A 276 8.09 7.19 4.94
C ILE A 276 8.01 5.71 5.26
N SER A 277 6.80 5.26 5.60
CA SER A 277 6.45 3.86 5.71
C SER A 277 5.66 3.40 4.48
N VAL A 278 6.08 2.26 3.92
CA VAL A 278 5.43 1.63 2.77
C VAL A 278 4.69 0.40 3.27
N SER A 279 3.40 0.31 2.96
CA SER A 279 2.54 -0.82 3.33
C SER A 279 1.86 -1.37 2.09
N GLU A 280 2.10 -2.64 1.82
CA GLU A 280 1.45 -3.40 0.76
C GLU A 280 1.16 -4.81 1.23
N ARG A 281 -0.03 -5.32 0.88
CA ARG A 281 -0.44 -6.66 1.25
C ARG A 281 0.07 -7.65 0.20
N ILE A 282 1.16 -8.33 0.53
CA ILE A 282 1.71 -9.43 -0.25
C ILE A 282 1.48 -10.72 0.56
N PRO A 283 0.79 -11.74 -0.01
CA PRO A 283 0.60 -13.02 0.67
C PRO A 283 1.94 -13.66 1.04
N GLN A 284 1.96 -14.37 2.17
CA GLN A 284 3.12 -15.12 2.62
C GLN A 284 2.69 -16.54 2.98
N VAL A 285 3.55 -17.48 2.63
CA VAL A 285 3.32 -18.90 2.86
C VAL A 285 3.97 -19.28 4.20
N LEU A 286 3.21 -19.96 5.05
CA LEU A 286 3.71 -20.52 6.29
C LEU A 286 4.78 -21.57 5.99
N ASP A 287 5.98 -21.40 6.53
CA ASP A 287 6.98 -22.45 6.55
C ASP A 287 6.52 -23.54 7.53
N LEU A 288 6.47 -24.78 7.07
CA LEU A 288 5.94 -25.89 7.87
C LEU A 288 6.80 -26.18 9.10
N ILE A 289 8.08 -25.80 9.07
CA ILE A 289 8.94 -25.86 10.26
C ILE A 289 8.41 -24.98 11.41
N ASP A 290 7.66 -23.92 11.11
CA ASP A 290 7.00 -23.08 12.12
C ASP A 290 5.76 -23.70 12.75
N THR A 291 5.34 -24.86 12.24
CA THR A 291 4.27 -25.67 12.84
C THR A 291 4.82 -26.68 13.86
N GLU A 292 6.14 -26.82 13.95
CA GLU A 292 6.82 -27.61 14.96
C GLU A 292 6.96 -26.81 16.25
N ILE A 293 6.68 -27.42 17.39
CA ILE A 293 6.86 -26.80 18.71
C ILE A 293 7.96 -27.50 19.46
N HIS A 294 8.96 -26.74 19.87
CA HIS A 294 10.11 -27.20 20.63
C HIS A 294 10.00 -26.67 22.06
N HIS A 295 10.41 -27.50 23.02
CA HIS A 295 10.53 -27.12 24.43
C HIS A 295 11.94 -27.49 24.88
N LYS A 296 12.72 -26.49 25.31
CA LYS A 296 14.13 -26.66 25.69
C LYS A 296 14.99 -27.31 24.58
N GLY A 297 14.73 -26.96 23.33
CA GLY A 297 15.42 -27.48 22.15
C GLY A 297 14.99 -28.89 21.70
N GLU A 298 14.04 -29.53 22.39
CA GLU A 298 13.49 -30.83 21.98
C GLU A 298 12.11 -30.69 21.33
N LEU A 299 11.91 -31.38 20.21
CA LEU A 299 10.63 -31.41 19.49
C LEU A 299 9.52 -32.00 20.38
N SER A 300 8.54 -31.17 20.73
CA SER A 300 7.38 -31.55 21.52
C SER A 300 6.21 -32.00 20.63
N PHE A 301 5.85 -31.18 19.63
CA PHE A 301 4.69 -31.40 18.76
C PHE A 301 5.00 -31.08 17.30
N ARG A 302 4.33 -31.78 16.37
CA ARG A 302 4.36 -31.51 14.91
C ARG A 302 2.94 -31.58 14.37
N LEU A 303 2.46 -30.50 13.76
CA LEU A 303 1.09 -30.43 13.22
C LEU A 303 0.97 -30.87 11.76
N GLU A 304 2.07 -30.87 11.00
CA GLU A 304 2.11 -31.17 9.56
C GLU A 304 1.82 -32.65 9.18
N SER A 305 1.71 -33.56 10.16
CA SER A 305 1.64 -35.00 9.86
C SER A 305 0.33 -35.64 10.34
N VAL A 306 0.02 -36.81 9.79
CA VAL A 306 -1.01 -37.78 10.27
C VAL A 306 -0.86 -38.13 11.76
N THR A 307 0.22 -37.67 12.41
CA THR A 307 0.52 -37.78 13.84
C THR A 307 0.29 -36.49 14.63
N HIS A 308 -0.57 -35.58 14.16
CA HIS A 308 -1.08 -34.41 14.90
C HIS A 308 -1.96 -34.82 16.10
N ARG A 309 -1.49 -35.77 16.91
CA ARG A 309 -2.23 -36.42 17.98
C ARG A 309 -1.56 -36.14 19.32
N LEU A 310 -2.31 -35.52 20.21
CA LEU A 310 -1.94 -35.28 21.59
C LEU A 310 -2.16 -36.56 22.39
N THR A 311 -1.09 -37.15 22.94
CA THR A 311 -1.18 -38.37 23.77
C THR A 311 -0.56 -38.15 25.14
N SER A 312 -1.24 -38.63 26.18
CA SER A 312 -0.72 -38.56 27.55
C SER A 312 0.68 -39.17 27.70
N ALA A 313 0.94 -40.35 27.14
CA ALA A 313 2.26 -40.99 27.22
C ALA A 313 3.39 -40.14 26.60
N GLY A 314 3.15 -39.54 25.43
CA GLY A 314 4.12 -38.69 24.75
C GLY A 314 4.30 -37.32 25.39
N SER A 315 3.20 -36.69 25.82
CA SER A 315 3.24 -35.32 26.35
C SER A 315 3.69 -35.25 27.81
N LEU A 316 3.30 -36.21 28.67
CA LEU A 316 3.69 -36.21 30.08
C LEU A 316 5.19 -36.40 30.27
N SER A 317 5.84 -37.18 29.41
CA SER A 317 7.30 -37.37 29.46
C SER A 317 8.09 -36.12 29.05
N LYS A 318 7.52 -35.27 28.18
CA LYS A 318 8.19 -34.07 27.66
C LYS A 318 7.86 -32.79 28.43
N LEU A 319 6.59 -32.62 28.81
CA LEU A 319 6.07 -31.38 29.42
C LEU A 319 5.74 -31.55 30.91
N GLY A 320 5.74 -32.77 31.43
CA GLY A 320 5.30 -33.07 32.78
C GLY A 320 3.77 -33.08 32.92
N ILE A 321 3.31 -33.00 34.17
CA ILE A 321 1.88 -33.07 34.52
C ILE A 321 1.19 -31.76 34.13
N PRO A 322 0.06 -31.80 33.39
CA PRO A 322 -0.69 -30.60 33.04
C PRO A 322 -1.28 -29.93 34.29
N LEU A 323 -1.38 -28.60 34.24
CA LEU A 323 -2.04 -27.79 35.25
C LEU A 323 -3.55 -28.05 35.27
N ASP A 324 -4.14 -28.29 34.09
CA ASP A 324 -5.57 -28.50 33.93
C ASP A 324 -5.88 -29.30 32.64
N ILE A 325 -6.97 -30.07 32.69
CA ILE A 325 -7.59 -30.74 31.54
C ILE A 325 -9.10 -30.52 31.62
N ARG A 326 -9.67 -29.84 30.63
CA ARG A 326 -11.09 -29.46 30.63
C ARG A 326 -11.79 -29.68 29.30
N LEU A 327 -13.11 -29.89 29.38
CA LEU A 327 -13.98 -29.98 28.22
C LEU A 327 -14.17 -28.59 27.59
N LEU A 328 -14.23 -28.51 26.27
CA LEU A 328 -14.62 -27.31 25.54
C LEU A 328 -16.08 -27.47 25.08
N SER A 329 -17.02 -26.99 25.90
CA SER A 329 -18.48 -27.04 25.68
C SER A 329 -19.08 -25.65 25.87
N GLU A 330 -20.08 -25.27 25.08
CA GLU A 330 -20.79 -23.97 25.22
C GLU A 330 -21.46 -23.82 26.60
N ASN A 331 -21.78 -24.93 27.26
CA ASN A 331 -22.24 -24.95 28.65
C ASN A 331 -21.10 -25.44 29.54
N ASP A 332 -20.29 -24.49 30.00
CA ASP A 332 -19.22 -24.69 30.97
C ASP A 332 -19.83 -25.05 32.33
N THR A 333 -19.91 -26.34 32.65
CA THR A 333 -20.06 -26.81 34.02
C THR A 333 -18.91 -27.74 34.36
N ASP A 334 -17.97 -27.22 35.16
CA ASP A 334 -16.89 -27.96 35.80
C ASP A 334 -17.42 -29.15 36.61
N ALA A 335 -16.76 -30.30 36.43
CA ALA A 335 -16.22 -31.16 37.48
C ALA A 335 -16.17 -32.62 37.02
N GLY A 336 -14.95 -33.19 36.94
CA GLY A 336 -14.74 -34.64 36.97
C GLY A 336 -15.28 -35.43 35.76
N THR A 337 -15.25 -34.86 34.57
CA THR A 337 -15.81 -35.50 33.38
C THR A 337 -14.86 -36.56 32.82
N VAL A 338 -15.24 -37.84 32.93
CA VAL A 338 -14.62 -38.93 32.19
C VAL A 338 -15.29 -39.01 30.83
N THR A 339 -14.56 -38.75 29.74
CA THR A 339 -15.07 -38.89 28.36
C THR A 339 -14.56 -40.15 27.69
N GLN A 340 -14.05 -41.11 28.46
CA GLN A 340 -13.48 -42.36 27.97
C GLN A 340 -14.52 -43.13 27.12
N GLY A 341 -14.34 -43.10 25.79
CA GLY A 341 -15.26 -43.68 24.81
C GLY A 341 -16.14 -42.68 24.03
N SER A 342 -16.05 -41.37 24.29
CA SER A 342 -16.74 -40.31 23.54
C SER A 342 -15.73 -39.31 22.96
N GLN A 343 -15.97 -38.87 21.73
CA GLN A 343 -15.14 -37.86 21.06
C GLN A 343 -15.66 -36.47 21.41
N VAL A 344 -14.83 -35.64 22.04
CA VAL A 344 -15.16 -34.29 22.50
C VAL A 344 -14.02 -33.34 22.19
N ASN A 345 -14.31 -32.04 22.10
CA ASN A 345 -13.28 -31.02 22.16
C ASN A 345 -12.83 -30.84 23.62
N PHE A 346 -11.53 -30.89 23.85
CA PHE A 346 -10.94 -30.70 25.17
C PHE A 346 -9.67 -29.86 25.08
N ARG A 347 -9.26 -29.31 26.21
CA ARG A 347 -8.09 -28.45 26.36
C ARG A 347 -7.18 -29.00 27.44
N VAL A 348 -5.89 -29.04 27.14
CA VAL A 348 -4.83 -29.39 28.10
C VAL A 348 -3.90 -28.20 28.27
N ILE A 349 -3.57 -27.88 29.53
CA ILE A 349 -2.83 -26.67 29.88
C ILE A 349 -1.57 -27.05 30.63
N TRP A 350 -0.43 -26.54 30.16
CA TRP A 350 0.85 -26.54 30.88
C TRP A 350 1.31 -25.09 31.11
N PRO A 351 2.32 -24.85 31.95
CA PRO A 351 2.91 -23.52 32.03
C PRO A 351 3.38 -23.06 30.65
N GLY A 352 2.81 -21.99 30.10
CA GLY A 352 3.25 -21.37 28.85
C GLY A 352 2.73 -21.97 27.55
N ILE A 353 2.00 -23.10 27.60
CA ILE A 353 1.39 -23.72 26.42
C ILE A 353 -0.01 -24.24 26.74
N GLN A 354 -0.94 -24.02 25.81
CA GLN A 354 -2.29 -24.56 25.84
C GLN A 354 -2.57 -25.29 24.53
N ILE A 355 -3.15 -26.47 24.60
CA ILE A 355 -3.45 -27.30 23.43
C ILE A 355 -4.92 -27.67 23.45
N ASP A 356 -5.63 -27.35 22.36
CA ASP A 356 -6.99 -27.82 22.13
C ASP A 356 -6.95 -29.01 21.18
N ALA A 357 -7.68 -30.06 21.53
CA ALA A 357 -7.72 -31.30 20.78
C ALA A 357 -9.13 -31.89 20.73
N PHE A 358 -9.41 -32.67 19.69
CA PHE A 358 -10.64 -33.45 19.53
C PHE A 358 -10.35 -34.92 19.80
N GLY A 359 -10.98 -35.49 20.83
CA GLY A 359 -10.66 -36.84 21.28
C GLY A 359 -11.31 -37.20 22.61
N SER A 360 -10.60 -37.96 23.44
CA SER A 360 -11.09 -38.41 24.75
C SER A 360 -10.07 -38.11 25.84
N PHE A 361 -10.56 -37.85 27.05
CA PHE A 361 -9.72 -37.62 28.22
C PHE A 361 -10.36 -38.16 29.51
N ASN A 362 -9.51 -38.37 30.52
CA ASN A 362 -9.88 -38.76 31.88
C ASN A 362 -8.95 -38.03 32.84
N THR A 363 -9.51 -37.04 33.56
CA THR A 363 -8.79 -36.21 34.52
C THR A 363 -8.24 -37.01 35.70
N ASN A 364 -8.95 -38.04 36.17
CA ASN A 364 -8.54 -38.84 37.32
C ASN A 364 -7.27 -39.65 37.04
N THR A 365 -7.14 -40.17 35.82
CA THR A 365 -5.97 -40.96 35.41
C THR A 365 -4.97 -40.13 34.59
N GLN A 366 -5.22 -38.83 34.41
CA GLN A 366 -4.45 -37.94 33.53
C GLN A 366 -4.28 -38.49 32.11
N TYR A 367 -5.25 -39.27 31.65
CA TYR A 367 -5.24 -39.85 30.32
C TYR A 367 -5.87 -38.84 29.35
N PHE A 368 -5.24 -38.65 28.22
CA PHE A 368 -5.81 -37.91 27.10
C PHE A 368 -5.24 -38.45 25.80
N ASP A 369 -6.10 -38.47 24.78
CA ASP A 369 -5.76 -38.89 23.44
C ASP A 369 -6.71 -38.22 22.43
N GLY A 370 -6.16 -37.41 21.53
CA GLY A 370 -6.97 -36.66 20.55
C GLY A 370 -6.16 -35.96 19.49
N VAL A 371 -6.82 -35.53 18.43
CA VAL A 371 -6.25 -34.77 17.32
C VAL A 371 -6.11 -33.30 17.70
N ILE A 372 -4.92 -32.73 17.59
CA ILE A 372 -4.61 -31.33 17.90
C ILE A 372 -5.31 -30.42 16.87
N LYS A 373 -6.07 -29.45 17.38
CA LYS A 373 -6.73 -28.40 16.58
C LYS A 373 -6.04 -27.05 16.73
N ARG A 374 -5.47 -26.79 17.90
CA ARG A 374 -4.86 -25.51 18.22
C ARG A 374 -3.75 -25.68 19.25
N ILE A 375 -2.66 -24.94 19.05
CA ILE A 375 -1.63 -24.73 20.06
C ILE A 375 -1.49 -23.23 20.29
N ASP A 376 -1.55 -22.80 21.56
CA ASP A 376 -1.25 -21.45 21.98
C ASP A 376 0.02 -21.43 22.84
N LEU A 377 0.96 -20.54 22.52
CA LEU A 377 2.17 -20.27 23.30
C LEU A 377 2.08 -18.89 23.95
N PHE A 378 2.44 -18.80 25.23
CA PHE A 378 2.34 -17.57 26.04
C PHE A 378 3.63 -17.18 26.75
N TYR A 379 4.63 -18.06 26.82
CA TYR A 379 5.92 -17.80 27.48
C TYR A 379 7.10 -18.22 26.60
N THR A 380 8.29 -17.76 26.97
CA THR A 380 9.58 -17.94 26.27
C THR A 380 10.09 -19.38 26.26
N ASP A 381 9.49 -20.29 27.04
CA ASP A 381 9.97 -21.68 27.19
C ASP A 381 9.73 -22.53 25.94
N TYR A 382 8.86 -22.05 25.04
CA TYR A 382 8.48 -22.71 23.80
C TYR A 382 8.92 -21.88 22.61
N GLU A 383 9.40 -22.58 21.59
CA GLU A 383 9.77 -21.97 20.31
C GLU A 383 9.20 -22.78 19.16
N THR A 384 8.99 -22.13 18.01
CA THR A 384 8.70 -22.83 16.77
C THR A 384 9.95 -23.54 16.25
N GLY A 385 9.84 -24.46 15.30
CA GLY A 385 10.99 -25.16 14.74
C GLY A 385 12.02 -24.25 14.07
N SER A 386 11.61 -23.06 13.61
CA SER A 386 12.55 -22.05 13.11
C SER A 386 13.16 -21.18 14.21
N GLY A 387 12.70 -21.30 15.46
CA GLY A 387 13.16 -20.53 16.62
C GLY A 387 12.36 -19.25 16.91
N LEU A 388 11.09 -19.12 16.49
CA LEU A 388 10.24 -18.01 16.95
C LEU A 388 9.70 -18.32 18.34
N SER A 389 9.84 -17.38 19.28
CA SER A 389 9.33 -17.54 20.65
C SER A 389 8.58 -16.30 21.13
N VAL A 390 7.75 -16.46 22.15
CA VAL A 390 7.07 -15.36 22.84
C VAL A 390 8.11 -14.57 23.64
N GLY A 391 7.97 -13.24 23.68
CA GLY A 391 8.91 -12.33 24.32
C GLY A 391 10.04 -11.85 23.41
N GLU A 392 10.17 -12.44 22.22
CA GLU A 392 11.17 -12.02 21.22
C GLU A 392 10.75 -10.73 20.51
N PRO A 393 11.73 -9.92 20.02
CA PRO A 393 11.44 -8.76 19.20
C PRO A 393 10.74 -9.15 17.91
N ILE A 394 9.76 -8.33 17.50
CA ILE A 394 8.99 -8.55 16.27
C ILE A 394 9.85 -8.62 15.00
N ASN A 395 11.04 -8.02 15.00
CA ASN A 395 11.95 -8.09 13.87
C ASN A 395 12.34 -9.54 13.52
N LEU A 396 12.41 -10.45 14.49
CA LEU A 396 12.63 -11.88 14.21
C LEU A 396 11.48 -12.49 13.40
N LEU A 397 10.25 -12.05 13.67
CA LEU A 397 9.10 -12.41 12.83
C LEU A 397 9.25 -11.82 11.43
N TYR A 398 9.65 -10.55 11.31
CA TYR A 398 9.81 -9.89 10.01
C TYR A 398 10.98 -10.41 9.17
N ILE A 399 12.01 -10.98 9.79
CA ILE A 399 13.07 -11.70 9.05
C ILE A 399 12.48 -12.92 8.31
N LYS A 400 11.51 -13.62 8.92
CA LYS A 400 10.89 -14.81 8.32
C LYS A 400 9.68 -14.50 7.47
N TYR A 401 8.86 -13.57 7.93
CA TYR A 401 7.61 -13.14 7.33
C TYR A 401 7.57 -11.61 7.17
N PRO A 402 8.32 -11.03 6.21
CA PRO A 402 8.46 -9.58 6.03
C PRO A 402 7.18 -8.76 5.87
N PHE A 403 6.08 -9.39 5.46
CA PHE A 403 4.76 -8.77 5.27
C PHE A 403 3.74 -9.18 6.34
N ALA A 404 4.19 -9.71 7.49
CA ALA A 404 3.27 -10.24 8.50
C ALA A 404 2.30 -9.17 9.00
N ARG A 405 2.79 -7.94 9.18
CA ARG A 405 1.99 -6.80 9.64
C ARG A 405 0.86 -6.46 8.68
N GLU A 406 1.14 -6.44 7.38
CA GLU A 406 0.16 -6.11 6.33
C GLU A 406 -0.85 -7.23 6.08
N ASN A 407 -0.59 -8.43 6.60
CA ASN A 407 -1.48 -9.59 6.59
C ASN A 407 -2.10 -9.87 7.96
N ASP A 408 -2.23 -8.85 8.80
CA ASP A 408 -2.87 -8.93 10.13
C ASP A 408 -2.25 -9.99 11.05
N TYR A 409 -0.96 -10.29 10.83
CA TYR A 409 -0.19 -11.32 11.53
C TYR A 409 -0.76 -12.73 11.40
N LEU A 410 -1.45 -13.01 10.30
CA LEU A 410 -1.97 -14.32 9.93
C LEU A 410 -1.19 -14.87 8.73
N ILE A 411 -0.48 -15.98 8.94
CA ILE A 411 0.35 -16.62 7.93
C ILE A 411 -0.19 -18.03 7.70
N ARG A 412 -0.53 -18.37 6.46
CA ARG A 412 -1.23 -19.61 6.12
C ARG A 412 -0.35 -20.52 5.28
N SER A 413 -0.48 -21.83 5.47
CA SER A 413 0.17 -22.83 4.62
C SER A 413 -0.46 -22.85 3.24
N GLU A 414 0.34 -23.08 2.19
CA GLU A 414 -0.20 -23.40 0.86
C GLU A 414 -0.75 -24.84 0.86
N SER A 415 -2.06 -24.98 0.66
CA SER A 415 -2.78 -26.22 0.29
C SER A 415 -2.14 -27.55 0.73
N HIS A 416 -2.26 -27.89 2.01
CA HIS A 416 -2.13 -29.27 2.51
C HIS A 416 -3.55 -29.86 2.74
N GLU A 417 -3.66 -31.17 3.00
CA GLU A 417 -4.94 -31.80 3.41
C GLU A 417 -5.58 -31.13 4.65
N VAL A 418 -4.77 -30.36 5.39
CA VAL A 418 -5.15 -29.54 6.55
C VAL A 418 -4.65 -28.12 6.33
N GLU A 419 -5.51 -27.11 6.44
CA GLU A 419 -5.09 -25.69 6.38
C GLU A 419 -4.51 -25.29 7.73
N LEU A 420 -3.20 -24.99 7.75
CA LEU A 420 -2.49 -24.53 8.94
C LEU A 420 -2.33 -23.01 8.91
N THR A 421 -2.60 -22.36 10.04
CA THR A 421 -2.42 -20.92 10.20
C THR A 421 -1.58 -20.63 11.43
N LEU A 422 -0.50 -19.87 11.27
CA LEU A 422 0.22 -19.20 12.34
C LEU A 422 -0.37 -17.81 12.53
N ALA A 423 -0.99 -17.59 13.69
CA ALA A 423 -1.48 -16.29 14.13
C ALA A 423 -0.56 -15.74 15.23
N VAL A 424 -0.06 -14.52 15.04
CA VAL A 424 0.85 -13.86 15.98
C VAL A 424 0.20 -12.65 16.61
N GLN A 425 0.21 -12.58 17.94
CA GLN A 425 -0.18 -11.37 18.67
C GLN A 425 1.08 -10.58 19.03
N VAL A 426 1.04 -9.28 18.77
CA VAL A 426 2.15 -8.36 19.02
C VAL A 426 1.73 -7.34 20.07
N GLU A 427 2.60 -7.10 21.05
CA GLU A 427 2.45 -6.03 22.04
C GLU A 427 3.76 -5.27 22.17
N SER A 428 3.71 -3.94 22.02
CA SER A 428 4.87 -3.04 22.18
C SER A 428 6.13 -3.47 21.40
N ASP A 429 5.97 -3.91 20.15
CA ASP A 429 7.03 -4.44 19.27
C ASP A 429 7.66 -5.78 19.69
N TYR A 430 6.99 -6.53 20.58
CA TYR A 430 7.36 -7.90 20.95
C TYR A 430 6.26 -8.90 20.61
N ILE A 431 6.65 -10.15 20.34
CA ILE A 431 5.73 -11.27 20.17
C ILE A 431 5.11 -11.58 21.54
N ALA A 432 3.81 -11.36 21.70
CA ALA A 432 3.09 -11.61 22.95
C ALA A 432 2.45 -13.00 22.99
N ARG A 433 2.07 -13.56 21.83
CA ARG A 433 1.47 -14.88 21.70
C ARG A 433 1.71 -15.44 20.31
N LEU A 434 1.97 -16.74 20.24
CA LEU A 434 1.94 -17.50 18.99
C LEU A 434 0.80 -18.51 19.07
N THR A 435 -0.02 -18.57 18.03
CA THR A 435 -1.12 -19.51 17.93
C THR A 435 -1.02 -20.25 16.62
N ILE A 436 -0.95 -21.58 16.67
CA ILE A 436 -1.00 -22.44 15.48
C ILE A 436 -2.38 -23.09 15.45
N LEU A 437 -3.09 -22.90 14.34
CA LEU A 437 -4.44 -23.41 14.11
C LEU A 437 -4.40 -24.44 12.99
N SER A 438 -5.18 -25.50 13.18
CA SER A 438 -5.48 -26.51 12.17
C SER A 438 -6.97 -26.44 11.84
N GLU A 439 -7.29 -25.93 10.65
CA GLU A 439 -8.62 -26.01 10.08
C GLU A 439 -8.72 -27.35 9.34
N GLU A 440 -9.25 -28.37 10.03
CA GLU A 440 -9.74 -29.55 9.36
C GLU A 440 -11.12 -29.26 8.75
N ALA A 441 -11.38 -29.83 7.57
CA ALA A 441 -12.75 -30.00 7.08
C ALA A 441 -13.59 -30.70 8.18
N PRO A 442 -14.87 -30.33 8.36
CA PRO A 442 -15.73 -30.98 9.34
C PRO A 442 -15.70 -32.49 9.08
N LEU A 443 -15.22 -33.26 10.06
CA LEU A 443 -15.28 -34.71 10.00
C LEU A 443 -16.77 -35.11 9.87
N PRO A 444 -17.10 -36.07 8.99
CA PRO A 444 -18.47 -36.43 8.63
C PRO A 444 -19.33 -36.92 9.79
#